data_AF-A0A8T4V5X7-F1
#
_entry.id   AF-A0A8T4V5X7-F1
#
_cell.length_a   1.000
_cell.length_b   1.000
_cell.length_c   1.000
_cell.angle_alpha   90.00
_cell.angle_beta   90.00
_cell.angle_gamma   90.00
#
_symmetry.space_group_name_H-M   'P 1'
#
loop_
_entity.id
_entity.type
_entity.pdbx_description
1 polymer ?
#
loop_
_entity_poly.entity_id
_entity_poly.type
_entity_poly.pdbx_seq_one_letter_code
_entity_poly.pdbx_strand_id
1 'polypeptide(L)'
;MTPPDNQRENLLFFDAGPIITLVMSRLGWIIPELKKRWNGRFLITPAVKFELVDRPLTVRRFEFEALQVMKMIREGVLEVFEDISKSRVDTLIQLANSSFQIDGKPMDIIQDGEMESAVGSLALGAQGVVMDERTLRLFIENNRGMKALLERRFQKHVTPDLRKMDQFSSALEELVIIRSIELVGVAYSLGLLDGYIPEGKKGREQLLDAVLWNVRYNGCAVTEQEIGELKEFLLVKREERSSARNEMK
;
A
#
# COMPACT_ATOMS: atom_id res chain seq x y z
N MET A 1 -26.54 -23.11 -11.33
CA MET A 1 -25.36 -23.90 -10.92
C MET A 1 -24.35 -22.94 -10.36
N THR A 2 -24.27 -22.86 -9.04
CA THR A 2 -23.19 -22.17 -8.34
C THR A 2 -21.88 -22.88 -8.65
N PRO A 3 -20.78 -22.17 -8.95
CA PRO A 3 -19.48 -22.81 -9.11
C PRO A 3 -19.14 -23.54 -7.80
N PRO A 4 -18.42 -24.66 -7.86
CA PRO A 4 -17.94 -25.32 -6.65
C PRO A 4 -17.08 -24.35 -5.84
N ASP A 5 -17.08 -24.54 -4.52
CA ASP A 5 -16.27 -23.84 -3.53
C ASP A 5 -14.78 -24.08 -3.84
N ASN A 6 -14.29 -23.39 -4.86
CA ASN A 6 -12.95 -23.49 -5.41
C ASN A 6 -12.13 -22.47 -4.64
N GLN A 7 -11.14 -22.94 -3.86
CA GLN A 7 -10.23 -22.10 -3.07
C GLN A 7 -9.76 -20.91 -3.93
N ARG A 8 -10.35 -19.73 -3.69
CA ARG A 8 -9.88 -18.50 -4.34
C ARG A 8 -8.45 -18.29 -3.92
N GLU A 9 -7.56 -18.16 -4.89
CA GLU A 9 -6.16 -17.92 -4.65
C GLU A 9 -5.98 -16.60 -3.87
N ASN A 10 -5.02 -16.58 -2.94
CA ASN A 10 -4.67 -15.38 -2.19
C ASN A 10 -3.80 -14.47 -3.06
N LEU A 11 -4.35 -13.36 -3.55
CA LEU A 11 -3.69 -12.41 -4.44
C LEU A 11 -3.63 -11.01 -3.80
N LEU A 12 -2.45 -10.41 -3.81
CA LEU A 12 -2.23 -9.06 -3.31
C LEU A 12 -1.38 -8.29 -4.32
N PHE A 13 -1.90 -7.18 -4.82
CA PHE A 13 -1.14 -6.30 -5.70
C PHE A 13 -0.28 -5.35 -4.89
N PHE A 14 0.88 -4.97 -5.42
CA PHE A 14 1.75 -3.96 -4.84
C PHE A 14 1.98 -2.85 -5.85
N ASP A 15 1.78 -1.61 -5.39
CA ASP A 15 2.31 -0.42 -6.02
C ASP A 15 3.82 -0.25 -5.70
N ALA A 16 4.50 0.63 -6.42
CA ALA A 16 5.92 0.91 -6.20
C ALA A 16 6.19 1.54 -4.83
N GLY A 17 5.35 2.49 -4.38
CA GLY A 17 5.56 3.25 -3.15
C GLY A 17 5.90 2.40 -1.92
N PRO A 18 5.04 1.43 -1.55
CA PRO A 18 5.30 0.54 -0.42
C PRO A 18 6.59 -0.28 -0.52
N ILE A 19 6.93 -0.76 -1.72
CA ILE A 19 8.16 -1.54 -1.91
C ILE A 19 9.38 -0.61 -1.74
N ILE A 20 9.35 0.59 -2.31
CA ILE A 20 10.39 1.60 -2.13
C ILE A 20 10.54 1.91 -0.63
N THR A 21 9.44 2.22 0.06
CA THR A 21 9.46 2.53 1.48
C THR A 21 10.05 1.39 2.31
N LEU A 22 9.65 0.14 2.07
CA LEU A 22 10.18 -1.01 2.79
C LEU A 22 11.67 -1.24 2.54
N VAL A 23 12.13 -1.11 1.29
CA VAL A 23 13.56 -1.27 0.95
C VAL A 23 14.39 -0.14 1.57
N MET A 24 13.93 1.11 1.45
CA MET A 24 14.60 2.29 2.04
C MET A 24 14.64 2.23 3.57
N SER A 25 13.60 1.69 4.21
CA SER A 25 13.55 1.45 5.66
C SER A 25 14.38 0.26 6.14
N ARG A 26 15.07 -0.48 5.24
CA ARG A 26 15.77 -1.74 5.53
C ARG A 26 14.84 -2.86 6.04
N LEU A 27 13.58 -2.81 5.64
CA LEU A 27 12.53 -3.74 6.00
C LEU A 27 12.09 -4.63 4.83
N GLY A 28 12.67 -4.49 3.63
CA GLY A 28 12.29 -5.30 2.46
C GLY A 28 12.34 -6.82 2.68
N TRP A 29 13.16 -7.29 3.62
CA TRP A 29 13.24 -8.70 4.00
C TRP A 29 11.96 -9.25 4.63
N ILE A 30 11.03 -8.42 5.12
CA ILE A 30 9.75 -8.89 5.68
C ILE A 30 8.82 -9.41 4.58
N ILE A 31 8.92 -8.89 3.34
CA ILE A 31 8.03 -9.24 2.23
C ILE A 31 8.01 -10.76 1.96
N PRO A 32 9.16 -11.45 1.77
CA PRO A 32 9.15 -12.89 1.58
C PRO A 32 8.62 -13.66 2.80
N GLU A 33 8.86 -13.17 4.02
CA GLU A 33 8.34 -13.80 5.25
C GLU A 33 6.81 -13.66 5.37
N LEU A 34 6.27 -12.50 4.97
CA LEU A 34 4.84 -12.28 4.90
C LEU A 34 4.19 -13.16 3.82
N LYS A 35 4.81 -13.26 2.62
CA LYS A 35 4.31 -14.15 1.55
C LYS A 35 4.20 -15.59 2.02
N LYS A 36 5.24 -16.12 2.67
CA LYS A 36 5.28 -17.49 3.21
C LYS A 36 4.16 -17.73 4.22
N ARG A 37 3.93 -16.80 5.15
CA ARG A 37 2.91 -16.94 6.20
C ARG A 37 1.48 -16.75 5.68
N TRP A 38 1.31 -15.87 4.69
CA TRP A 38 0.01 -15.60 4.09
C TRP A 38 -0.40 -16.67 3.07
N ASN A 39 0.57 -17.40 2.51
CA ASN A 39 0.37 -18.44 1.52
C ASN A 39 -0.43 -17.93 0.31
N GLY A 40 0.11 -16.91 -0.35
CA GLY A 40 -0.49 -16.29 -1.52
C GLY A 40 0.56 -15.72 -2.47
N ARG A 41 0.09 -15.04 -3.52
CA ARG A 41 0.91 -14.42 -4.56
C ARG A 41 0.91 -12.92 -4.38
N PHE A 42 2.10 -12.34 -4.48
CA PHE A 42 2.30 -10.90 -4.48
C PHE A 42 2.59 -10.48 -5.90
N LEU A 43 1.72 -9.65 -6.45
CA LEU A 43 1.72 -9.25 -7.84
C LEU A 43 2.17 -7.78 -7.96
N ILE A 44 2.91 -7.46 -9.01
CA ILE A 44 3.22 -6.11 -9.44
C ILE A 44 2.88 -5.96 -10.92
N THR A 45 2.70 -4.73 -11.37
CA THR A 45 2.41 -4.44 -12.77
C THR A 45 3.69 -4.11 -13.56
N PRO A 46 3.67 -4.12 -14.91
CA PRO A 46 4.77 -3.64 -15.72
C PRO A 46 5.21 -2.21 -15.39
N ALA A 47 4.26 -1.28 -15.15
CA ALA A 47 4.61 0.08 -14.74
C ALA A 47 5.34 0.11 -13.39
N VAL A 48 4.86 -0.69 -12.42
CA VAL A 48 5.50 -0.80 -11.10
C VAL A 48 6.90 -1.41 -11.21
N LYS A 49 7.08 -2.46 -12.03
CA LYS A 49 8.41 -3.02 -12.30
C LYS A 49 9.36 -1.97 -12.90
N PHE A 50 8.88 -1.18 -13.85
CA PHE A 50 9.68 -0.13 -14.47
C PHE A 50 10.13 0.92 -13.45
N GLU A 51 9.23 1.32 -12.55
CA GLU A 51 9.52 2.27 -11.47
C GLU A 51 10.48 1.72 -10.42
N LEU A 52 10.37 0.44 -10.08
CA LEU A 52 11.18 -0.19 -9.04
C LEU A 52 12.56 -0.67 -9.51
N VAL A 53 12.69 -1.02 -10.79
CA VAL A 53 13.88 -1.70 -11.31
C VAL A 53 14.48 -0.94 -12.48
N ASP A 54 13.75 -0.79 -13.58
CA ASP A 54 14.33 -0.33 -14.83
C ASP A 54 14.82 1.12 -14.74
N ARG A 55 14.01 2.00 -14.15
CA ARG A 55 14.39 3.40 -13.93
C ARG A 55 15.49 3.54 -12.87
N PRO A 56 15.40 2.96 -11.66
CA PRO A 56 16.42 3.20 -10.64
C PRO A 56 17.78 2.56 -10.94
N LEU A 57 17.86 1.51 -11.76
CA LEU A 57 19.15 0.98 -12.25
C LEU A 57 19.97 2.01 -13.05
N THR A 58 19.32 2.98 -13.69
CA THR A 58 20.01 4.06 -14.40
C THR A 58 20.54 5.15 -13.47
N VAL A 59 20.14 5.13 -12.19
CA VAL A 59 20.46 6.17 -11.20
C VAL A 59 21.36 5.57 -10.11
N ARG A 60 22.63 5.97 -10.10
CA ARG A 60 23.65 5.46 -9.15
C ARG A 60 23.21 5.40 -7.69
N ARG A 61 22.41 6.38 -7.25
CA ARG A 61 21.92 6.46 -5.86
C ARG A 61 20.98 5.32 -5.48
N PHE A 62 20.21 4.79 -6.43
CA PHE A 62 19.12 3.82 -6.20
C PHE A 62 19.40 2.44 -6.81
N GLU A 63 20.60 2.26 -7.37
CA GLU A 63 20.99 1.05 -8.07
C GLU A 63 20.93 -0.18 -7.15
N PHE A 64 21.33 -0.03 -5.87
CA PHE A 64 21.33 -1.14 -4.92
C PHE A 64 19.91 -1.55 -4.48
N GLU A 65 19.03 -0.59 -4.28
CA GLU A 65 17.62 -0.83 -3.97
C GLU A 65 16.91 -1.57 -5.12
N ALA A 66 17.17 -1.16 -6.37
CA ALA A 66 16.67 -1.89 -7.54
C ALA A 66 17.20 -3.33 -7.61
N LEU A 67 18.46 -3.57 -7.27
CA LEU A 67 19.02 -4.94 -7.23
C LEU A 67 18.33 -5.82 -6.18
N GLN A 68 17.92 -5.25 -5.03
CA GLN A 68 17.14 -5.97 -4.02
C GLN A 68 15.76 -6.37 -4.55
N VAL A 69 15.05 -5.44 -5.21
CA VAL A 69 13.75 -5.74 -5.81
C VAL A 69 13.87 -6.76 -6.95
N MET A 70 14.89 -6.62 -7.80
CA MET A 70 15.16 -7.59 -8.87
C MET A 70 15.40 -9.00 -8.32
N LYS A 71 16.09 -9.13 -7.18
CA LYS A 71 16.23 -10.41 -6.46
C LYS A 71 14.87 -10.96 -6.03
N MET A 72 13.98 -10.13 -5.47
CA MET A 72 12.63 -10.56 -5.07
C MET A 72 11.82 -11.06 -6.27
N ILE A 73 11.90 -10.39 -7.42
CA ILE A 73 11.22 -10.82 -8.65
C ILE A 73 11.78 -12.17 -9.12
N ARG A 74 13.11 -12.29 -9.23
CA ARG A 74 13.79 -13.51 -9.67
C ARG A 74 13.48 -14.72 -8.77
N GLU A 75 13.36 -14.49 -7.46
CA GLU A 75 13.03 -15.52 -6.47
C GLU A 75 11.52 -15.84 -6.41
N GLY A 76 10.70 -15.20 -7.26
CA GLY A 76 9.26 -15.40 -7.29
C GLY A 76 8.57 -14.88 -6.04
N VAL A 77 9.19 -13.96 -5.29
CA VAL A 77 8.53 -13.26 -4.19
C VAL A 77 7.51 -12.28 -4.76
N LEU A 78 7.92 -11.48 -5.75
CA LEU A 78 7.06 -10.59 -6.53
C LEU A 78 6.90 -11.15 -7.94
N GLU A 79 5.67 -11.21 -8.44
CA GLU A 79 5.36 -11.72 -9.79
C GLU A 79 4.80 -10.60 -10.65
N VAL A 80 5.24 -10.49 -11.89
CA VAL A 80 4.77 -9.45 -12.81
C VAL A 80 3.50 -9.94 -13.50
N PHE A 81 2.41 -9.19 -13.35
CA PHE A 81 1.13 -9.46 -13.99
C PHE A 81 0.94 -8.54 -15.20
N GLU A 82 1.01 -9.08 -16.41
CA GLU A 82 1.03 -8.29 -17.65
C GLU A 82 -0.36 -8.02 -18.26
N ASP A 83 -1.38 -8.81 -17.90
CA ASP A 83 -2.71 -8.75 -18.50
C ASP A 83 -3.58 -7.65 -17.89
N ILE A 84 -3.18 -6.39 -18.13
CA ILE A 84 -3.84 -5.21 -17.58
C ILE A 84 -4.51 -4.41 -18.69
N SER A 85 -5.81 -4.17 -18.53
CA SER A 85 -6.63 -3.44 -19.49
C SER A 85 -6.26 -1.95 -19.52
N LYS A 86 -5.33 -1.56 -20.40
CA LYS A 86 -4.89 -0.15 -20.58
C LYS A 86 -6.06 0.82 -20.78
N SER A 87 -7.06 0.43 -21.58
CA SER A 87 -8.26 1.25 -21.79
C SER A 87 -9.04 1.54 -20.50
N ARG A 88 -9.06 0.58 -19.55
CA ARG A 88 -9.72 0.74 -18.26
C ARG A 88 -8.90 1.64 -17.34
N VAL A 89 -7.58 1.49 -17.35
CA VAL A 89 -6.64 2.39 -16.65
C VAL A 89 -6.84 3.82 -17.13
N ASP A 90 -6.75 4.05 -18.45
CA ASP A 90 -6.91 5.38 -19.06
C ASP A 90 -8.27 6.01 -18.71
N THR A 91 -9.34 5.21 -18.76
CA THR A 91 -10.69 5.67 -18.43
C THR A 91 -10.78 6.15 -16.98
N LEU A 92 -10.23 5.39 -16.03
CA LEU A 92 -10.27 5.74 -14.61
C LEU A 92 -9.38 6.94 -14.28
N ILE A 93 -8.21 7.05 -14.93
CA ILE A 93 -7.33 8.21 -14.78
C ILE A 93 -8.01 9.47 -15.32
N GLN A 94 -8.62 9.41 -16.50
CA GLN A 94 -9.36 10.54 -17.06
C GLN A 94 -10.55 10.94 -16.16
N LEU A 95 -11.25 9.94 -15.60
CA LEU A 95 -12.35 10.19 -14.68
C LEU A 95 -11.84 10.89 -13.40
N ALA A 96 -10.76 10.39 -12.80
CA ALA A 96 -10.11 10.99 -11.64
C ALA A 96 -9.64 12.43 -11.91
N ASN A 97 -8.82 12.62 -12.95
CA ASN A 97 -8.16 13.90 -13.21
C ASN A 97 -9.16 14.97 -13.71
N SER A 98 -10.29 14.55 -14.26
CA SER A 98 -11.38 15.47 -14.63
C SER A 98 -12.43 15.69 -13.53
N SER A 99 -12.25 15.09 -12.34
CA SER A 99 -13.12 15.26 -11.17
C SER A 99 -12.88 16.56 -10.39
N PHE A 100 -11.74 17.22 -10.60
CA PHE A 100 -11.41 18.47 -9.90
C PHE A 100 -10.77 19.48 -10.84
N GLN A 101 -10.98 20.75 -10.55
CA GLN A 101 -10.43 21.85 -11.33
C GLN A 101 -9.81 22.94 -10.45
N ILE A 102 -8.72 23.52 -10.95
CA ILE A 102 -8.11 24.75 -10.46
C ILE A 102 -8.10 25.75 -11.61
N ASP A 103 -8.56 26.98 -11.36
CA ASP A 103 -8.58 28.06 -12.35
C ASP A 103 -9.27 27.63 -13.69
N GLY A 104 -10.31 26.78 -13.59
CA GLY A 104 -11.07 26.24 -14.73
C GLY A 104 -10.38 25.12 -15.52
N LYS A 105 -9.24 24.59 -15.04
CA LYS A 105 -8.50 23.51 -15.70
C LYS A 105 -8.52 22.22 -14.85
N PRO A 106 -8.65 21.03 -15.49
CA PRO A 106 -8.49 19.74 -14.82
C PRO A 106 -7.14 19.62 -14.12
N MET A 107 -7.07 18.75 -13.13
CA MET A 107 -5.89 18.52 -12.32
C MET A 107 -5.44 17.07 -12.45
N ASP A 108 -4.13 16.85 -12.58
CA ASP A 108 -3.58 15.50 -12.47
C ASP A 108 -3.43 15.13 -11.00
N ILE A 109 -4.22 14.14 -10.56
CA ILE A 109 -4.35 13.77 -9.14
C ILE A 109 -3.84 12.37 -8.89
N ILE A 110 -4.02 11.46 -9.85
CA ILE A 110 -3.64 10.04 -9.75
C ILE A 110 -2.63 9.72 -10.84
N GLN A 111 -1.64 8.89 -10.51
CA GLN A 111 -0.60 8.45 -11.44
C GLN A 111 -0.92 7.08 -12.06
N ASP A 112 -0.30 6.79 -13.21
CA ASP A 112 -0.54 5.59 -13.99
C ASP A 112 -0.26 4.30 -13.19
N GLY A 113 0.87 4.23 -12.48
CA GLY A 113 1.28 3.04 -11.72
C GLY A 113 0.30 2.67 -10.59
N GLU A 114 -0.24 3.68 -9.91
CA GLU A 114 -1.24 3.53 -8.86
C GLU A 114 -2.54 2.92 -9.42
N MET A 115 -3.00 3.46 -10.56
CA MET A 115 -4.22 2.98 -11.19
C MET A 115 -4.05 1.60 -11.83
N GLU A 116 -2.88 1.32 -12.42
CA GLU A 116 -2.59 0.01 -13.02
C GLU A 116 -2.68 -1.11 -11.97
N SER A 117 -2.14 -0.87 -10.77
CA SER A 117 -2.22 -1.81 -9.64
C SER A 117 -3.66 -2.01 -9.14
N ALA A 118 -4.45 -0.92 -9.05
CA ALA A 118 -5.86 -0.99 -8.65
C ALA A 118 -6.70 -1.76 -9.68
N VAL A 119 -6.52 -1.48 -10.98
CA VAL A 119 -7.21 -2.17 -12.07
C VAL A 119 -6.83 -3.66 -12.10
N GLY A 120 -5.55 -3.99 -11.93
CA GLY A 120 -5.08 -5.37 -11.83
C GLY A 120 -5.72 -6.13 -10.68
N SER A 121 -5.80 -5.49 -9.50
CA SER A 121 -6.45 -6.04 -8.31
C SER A 121 -7.92 -6.39 -8.57
N LEU A 122 -8.68 -5.45 -9.15
CA LEU A 122 -10.10 -5.67 -9.47
C LEU A 122 -10.31 -6.72 -10.57
N ALA A 123 -9.43 -6.76 -11.57
CA ALA A 123 -9.53 -7.72 -12.67
C ALA A 123 -9.41 -9.18 -12.19
N LEU A 124 -8.56 -9.42 -11.19
CA LEU A 124 -8.34 -10.75 -10.63
C LEU A 124 -9.20 -11.05 -9.38
N GLY A 125 -10.00 -10.08 -8.91
CA GLY A 125 -10.72 -10.21 -7.64
C GLY A 125 -9.77 -10.43 -6.45
N ALA A 126 -8.63 -9.75 -6.47
CA ALA A 126 -7.62 -9.85 -5.43
C ALA A 126 -8.12 -9.30 -4.08
N GLN A 127 -7.48 -9.74 -3.00
CA GLN A 127 -7.86 -9.38 -1.63
C GLN A 127 -7.54 -7.92 -1.29
N GLY A 128 -6.70 -7.26 -2.10
CA GLY A 128 -6.38 -5.85 -1.96
C GLY A 128 -5.18 -5.41 -2.79
N VAL A 129 -4.87 -4.13 -2.65
CA VAL A 129 -3.67 -3.49 -3.18
C VAL A 129 -2.88 -2.88 -2.04
N VAL A 130 -1.57 -3.08 -2.05
CA VAL A 130 -0.66 -2.42 -1.15
C VAL A 130 -0.20 -1.13 -1.83
N MET A 131 -0.55 0.01 -1.25
CA MET A 131 -0.15 1.32 -1.76
C MET A 131 -0.09 2.36 -0.66
N ASP A 132 0.87 3.29 -0.76
CA ASP A 132 1.07 4.35 0.23
C ASP A 132 0.41 5.67 -0.16
N GLU A 133 -0.28 5.74 -1.31
CA GLU A 133 -0.86 7.01 -1.73
C GLU A 133 -2.16 7.35 -0.98
N ARG A 134 -2.06 8.40 -0.18
CA ARG A 134 -3.14 8.96 0.63
C ARG A 134 -4.25 9.52 -0.25
N THR A 135 -3.90 10.09 -1.40
CA THR A 135 -4.86 10.73 -2.31
C THR A 135 -5.85 9.70 -2.88
N LEU A 136 -5.38 8.58 -3.43
CA LEU A 136 -6.26 7.55 -3.98
C LEU A 136 -7.14 6.94 -2.89
N ARG A 137 -6.55 6.61 -1.74
CA ARG A 137 -7.30 6.06 -0.61
C ARG A 137 -8.42 7.00 -0.15
N LEU A 138 -8.11 8.28 0.07
CA LEU A 138 -9.13 9.25 0.45
C LEU A 138 -10.21 9.38 -0.63
N PHE A 139 -9.84 9.31 -1.90
CA PHE A 139 -10.79 9.41 -3.00
C PHE A 139 -11.75 8.21 -3.03
N ILE A 140 -11.28 7.01 -2.71
CA ILE A 140 -12.13 5.81 -2.66
C ILE A 140 -12.96 5.78 -1.38
N GLU A 141 -12.33 5.93 -0.22
CA GLU A 141 -12.95 5.70 1.10
C GLU A 141 -13.78 6.89 1.61
N ASN A 142 -13.40 8.12 1.28
CA ASN A 142 -14.11 9.34 1.72
C ASN A 142 -13.92 10.48 0.71
N ASN A 143 -14.53 10.32 -0.47
CA ASN A 143 -14.36 11.24 -1.59
C ASN A 143 -14.71 12.70 -1.24
N ARG A 144 -15.58 12.94 -0.26
CA ARG A 144 -15.99 14.27 0.20
C ARG A 144 -14.85 15.05 0.85
N GLY A 145 -13.87 14.36 1.45
CA GLY A 145 -12.67 14.98 2.03
C GLY A 145 -11.66 15.49 1.00
N MET A 146 -11.78 15.07 -0.28
CA MET A 146 -10.78 15.36 -1.31
C MET A 146 -10.60 16.85 -1.59
N LYS A 147 -11.69 17.64 -1.61
CA LYS A 147 -11.58 19.09 -1.84
C LYS A 147 -10.65 19.74 -0.83
N ALA A 148 -10.88 19.51 0.46
CA ALA A 148 -10.06 20.10 1.52
C ALA A 148 -8.60 19.64 1.45
N LEU A 149 -8.36 18.36 1.11
CA LEU A 149 -7.01 17.84 0.91
C LEU A 149 -6.29 18.56 -0.24
N LEU A 150 -6.95 18.69 -1.40
CA LEU A 150 -6.38 19.31 -2.59
C LEU A 150 -6.17 20.81 -2.39
N GLU A 151 -7.12 21.53 -1.79
CA GLU A 151 -6.95 22.97 -1.48
C GLU A 151 -5.76 23.22 -0.55
N ARG A 152 -5.57 22.35 0.47
CA ARG A 152 -4.40 22.40 1.36
C ARG A 152 -3.09 22.06 0.62
N ARG A 153 -3.11 21.09 -0.29
CA ARG A 153 -1.92 20.67 -1.06
C ARG A 153 -1.48 21.74 -2.05
N PHE A 154 -2.43 22.31 -2.79
CA PHE A 154 -2.14 23.24 -3.89
C PHE A 154 -2.23 24.71 -3.49
N GLN A 155 -2.70 25.03 -2.28
CA GLN A 155 -2.89 26.40 -1.79
C GLN A 155 -3.73 27.26 -2.75
N LYS A 156 -4.73 26.62 -3.38
CA LYS A 156 -5.61 27.20 -4.39
C LYS A 156 -7.02 26.69 -4.19
N HIS A 157 -8.00 27.46 -4.66
CA HIS A 157 -9.40 27.03 -4.64
C HIS A 157 -9.64 25.88 -5.62
N VAL A 158 -10.28 24.81 -5.16
CA VAL A 158 -10.59 23.62 -5.95
C VAL A 158 -12.08 23.50 -6.16
N THR A 159 -12.49 23.36 -7.42
CA THR A 159 -13.89 23.11 -7.82
C THR A 159 -14.09 21.62 -8.10
N PRO A 160 -14.87 20.89 -7.29
CA PRO A 160 -15.15 19.48 -7.52
C PRO A 160 -16.32 19.25 -8.49
N ASP A 161 -16.24 18.18 -9.29
CA ASP A 161 -17.36 17.59 -10.02
C ASP A 161 -17.87 16.35 -9.26
N LEU A 162 -18.90 16.55 -8.44
CA LEU A 162 -19.43 15.50 -7.55
C LEU A 162 -19.90 14.25 -8.30
N ARG A 163 -20.39 14.38 -9.53
CA ARG A 163 -20.87 13.23 -10.32
C ARG A 163 -19.72 12.33 -10.71
N LYS A 164 -18.63 12.91 -11.19
CA LYS A 164 -17.43 12.16 -11.57
C LYS A 164 -16.72 11.57 -10.36
N MET A 165 -16.71 12.29 -9.24
CA MET A 165 -16.17 11.77 -7.98
C MET A 165 -16.91 10.52 -7.50
N ASP A 166 -18.24 10.54 -7.59
CA ASP A 166 -19.06 9.40 -7.19
C ASP A 166 -18.89 8.23 -8.18
N GLN A 167 -18.83 8.50 -9.49
CA GLN A 167 -18.52 7.48 -10.51
C GLN A 167 -17.14 6.84 -10.28
N PHE A 168 -16.13 7.63 -9.93
CA PHE A 168 -14.78 7.15 -9.68
C PHE A 168 -14.73 6.25 -8.43
N SER A 169 -15.30 6.72 -7.32
CA SER A 169 -15.35 5.97 -6.06
C SER A 169 -16.12 4.66 -6.22
N SER A 170 -17.28 4.67 -6.89
CA SER A 170 -18.05 3.45 -7.18
C SER A 170 -17.30 2.46 -8.08
N ALA A 171 -16.47 2.92 -9.00
CA ALA A 171 -15.69 2.03 -9.86
C ALA A 171 -14.59 1.25 -9.12
N LEU A 172 -14.23 1.69 -7.90
CA LEU A 172 -13.18 1.13 -7.07
C LEU A 172 -13.70 0.74 -5.67
N GLU A 173 -15.02 0.63 -5.47
CA GLU A 173 -15.61 0.45 -4.13
C GLU A 173 -15.22 -0.89 -3.46
N GLU A 174 -14.92 -1.92 -4.26
CA GLU A 174 -14.46 -3.22 -3.77
C GLU A 174 -12.95 -3.26 -3.46
N LEU A 175 -12.22 -2.18 -3.76
CA LEU A 175 -10.77 -2.14 -3.60
C LEU A 175 -10.38 -1.94 -2.13
N VAL A 176 -9.77 -2.97 -1.54
CA VAL A 176 -9.14 -2.85 -0.23
C VAL A 176 -7.72 -2.31 -0.39
N ILE A 177 -7.43 -1.18 0.28
CA ILE A 177 -6.09 -0.59 0.31
C ILE A 177 -5.38 -0.95 1.61
N ILE A 178 -4.15 -1.45 1.50
CA ILE A 178 -3.24 -1.71 2.61
C ILE A 178 -2.01 -0.82 2.44
N ARG A 179 -1.57 -0.13 3.49
CA ARG A 179 -0.34 0.69 3.45
C ARG A 179 0.87 -0.10 3.92
N SER A 180 2.07 0.37 3.55
CA SER A 180 3.33 -0.18 4.03
C SER A 180 3.42 -0.14 5.55
N ILE A 181 2.91 0.92 6.19
CA ILE A 181 2.86 1.01 7.66
C ILE A 181 1.98 -0.07 8.30
N GLU A 182 0.88 -0.43 7.64
CA GLU A 182 -0.02 -1.50 8.09
C GLU A 182 0.62 -2.87 7.87
N LEU A 183 1.31 -3.11 6.74
CA LEU A 183 2.11 -4.32 6.52
C LEU A 183 3.19 -4.51 7.59
N VAL A 184 3.85 -3.43 7.98
CA VAL A 184 4.86 -3.44 9.03
C VAL A 184 4.23 -3.71 10.40
N GLY A 185 3.05 -3.16 10.68
CA GLY A 185 2.24 -3.52 11.85
C GLY A 185 1.86 -5.01 11.89
N VAL A 186 1.56 -5.61 10.73
CA VAL A 186 1.33 -7.05 10.60
C VAL A 186 2.62 -7.83 10.90
N ALA A 187 3.75 -7.42 10.33
CA ALA A 187 5.05 -8.06 10.60
C ALA A 187 5.42 -8.02 12.09
N TYR A 188 5.19 -6.89 12.75
CA TYR A 188 5.33 -6.75 14.21
C TYR A 188 4.40 -7.72 14.97
N SER A 189 3.12 -7.77 14.59
CA SER A 189 2.11 -8.65 15.23
C SER A 189 2.42 -10.14 15.06
N LEU A 190 3.14 -10.49 14.00
CA LEU A 190 3.58 -11.84 13.69
C LEU A 190 4.91 -12.21 14.37
N GLY A 191 5.53 -11.27 15.11
CA GLY A 191 6.80 -11.46 15.78
C GLY A 191 8.00 -11.50 14.85
N LEU A 192 7.87 -11.05 13.60
CA LEU A 192 8.99 -11.03 12.65
C LEU A 192 10.11 -10.10 13.13
N LEU A 193 9.75 -9.02 13.83
CA LEU A 193 10.67 -8.00 14.31
C LEU A 193 11.20 -8.26 15.73
N ASP A 194 10.86 -9.39 16.36
CA ASP A 194 11.14 -9.62 17.78
C ASP A 194 12.64 -9.63 18.11
N GLY A 195 13.50 -9.96 17.14
CA GLY A 195 14.95 -9.89 17.29
C GLY A 195 15.52 -8.49 17.51
N TYR A 196 14.72 -7.44 17.28
CA TYR A 196 15.10 -6.04 17.51
C TYR A 196 14.55 -5.46 18.82
N ILE A 197 13.85 -6.26 19.63
CA ILE A 197 13.30 -5.77 20.91
C ILE A 197 14.46 -5.47 21.86
N PRO A 198 14.67 -4.21 22.28
CA PRO A 198 15.68 -3.90 23.27
C PRO A 198 15.28 -4.43 24.65
N GLU A 199 16.27 -4.63 25.51
CA GLU A 199 16.04 -5.05 26.89
C GLU A 199 15.22 -4.00 27.67
N GLY A 200 14.36 -4.48 28.58
CA GLY A 200 13.58 -3.62 29.47
C GLY A 200 12.07 -3.69 29.24
N LYS A 201 11.32 -3.12 30.19
CA LYS A 201 9.85 -3.27 30.29
C LYS A 201 9.09 -2.67 29.10
N LYS A 202 9.67 -1.71 28.38
CA LYS A 202 9.05 -0.98 27.26
C LYS A 202 9.69 -1.30 25.91
N GLY A 203 10.55 -2.31 25.80
CA GLY A 203 11.28 -2.55 24.56
C GLY A 203 10.39 -2.80 23.35
N ARG A 204 9.23 -3.44 23.56
CA ARG A 204 8.24 -3.68 22.50
C ARG A 204 7.56 -2.41 22.00
N GLU A 205 7.20 -1.51 22.91
CA GLU A 205 6.60 -0.20 22.58
C GLU A 205 7.63 0.64 21.83
N GLN A 206 8.87 0.66 22.31
CA GLN A 206 9.99 1.37 21.68
C GLN A 206 10.28 0.84 20.27
N LEU A 207 10.31 -0.48 20.07
CA LEU A 207 10.49 -1.07 18.75
C LEU A 207 9.36 -0.68 17.80
N LEU A 208 8.11 -0.81 18.25
CA LEU A 208 6.95 -0.49 17.44
C LEU A 208 6.99 0.98 17.00
N ASP A 209 7.20 1.90 17.94
CA ASP A 209 7.31 3.32 17.66
C ASP A 209 8.44 3.60 16.65
N ALA A 210 9.64 3.09 16.91
CA ALA A 210 10.80 3.30 16.03
C ALA A 210 10.56 2.81 14.60
N VAL A 211 9.90 1.65 14.45
CA VAL A 211 9.65 1.04 13.15
C VAL A 211 8.54 1.78 12.38
N LEU A 212 7.45 2.19 13.04
CA LEU A 212 6.39 2.97 12.39
C LEU A 212 6.89 4.34 11.93
N TRP A 213 7.70 5.02 12.75
CA TRP A 213 8.34 6.28 12.37
C TRP A 213 9.36 6.11 11.24
N ASN A 214 10.14 5.03 11.23
CA ASN A 214 11.05 4.72 10.14
C ASN A 214 10.30 4.62 8.80
N VAL A 215 9.17 3.91 8.76
CA VAL A 215 8.33 3.78 7.56
C VAL A 215 7.76 5.12 7.10
N ARG A 216 7.27 5.94 8.04
CA ARG A 216 6.82 7.32 7.76
C ARG A 216 7.92 8.15 7.11
N TYR A 217 9.12 8.17 7.69
CA TYR A 217 10.23 9.00 7.20
C TYR A 217 10.81 8.53 5.86
N ASN A 218 10.51 7.30 5.44
CA ASN A 218 10.97 6.73 4.17
C ASN A 218 9.87 6.64 3.10
N GLY A 219 8.77 7.37 3.25
CA GLY A 219 7.84 7.64 2.15
C GLY A 219 6.39 7.24 2.38
N CYS A 220 6.05 6.54 3.46
CA CYS A 220 4.64 6.25 3.76
C CYS A 220 3.89 7.52 4.15
N ALA A 221 2.90 7.92 3.35
CA ALA A 221 2.05 9.08 3.62
C ALA A 221 1.04 8.77 4.75
N VAL A 222 1.47 8.99 5.99
CA VAL A 222 0.67 8.82 7.21
C VAL A 222 0.78 10.07 8.08
N THR A 223 -0.17 10.33 8.97
CA THR A 223 -0.12 11.41 9.98
C THR A 223 0.37 10.87 11.33
N GLU A 224 0.76 11.77 12.25
CA GLU A 224 1.19 11.35 13.60
C GLU A 224 0.04 10.74 14.40
N GLN A 225 -1.18 11.27 14.20
CA GLN A 225 -2.40 10.72 14.78
C GLN A 225 -2.62 9.27 14.34
N GLU A 226 -2.55 8.99 13.04
CA GLU A 226 -2.69 7.61 12.51
C GLU A 226 -1.61 6.67 13.06
N ILE A 227 -0.37 7.14 13.25
CA ILE A 227 0.70 6.36 13.89
C ILE A 227 0.32 6.03 15.34
N GLY A 228 -0.19 7.01 16.08
CA GLY A 228 -0.66 6.84 17.46
C GLY A 228 -1.77 5.79 17.56
N GLU A 229 -2.82 5.93 16.75
CA GLU A 229 -3.97 5.01 16.68
C GLU A 229 -3.52 3.58 16.35
N LEU A 230 -2.65 3.42 15.36
CA LEU A 230 -2.12 2.11 14.98
C LEU A 230 -1.26 1.50 16.09
N LYS A 231 -0.43 2.31 16.77
CA LYS A 231 0.41 1.85 17.87
C LYS A 231 -0.42 1.33 19.04
N GLU A 232 -1.44 2.09 19.45
CA GLU A 232 -2.35 1.69 20.53
C GLU A 232 -3.07 0.38 20.19
N PHE A 233 -3.63 0.27 18.98
CA PHE A 233 -4.30 -0.93 18.51
C PHE A 233 -3.39 -2.18 18.55
N LEU A 234 -2.14 -2.05 18.08
CA LEU A 234 -1.21 -3.18 17.98
C LEU A 234 -0.69 -3.65 19.34
N LEU A 235 -0.54 -2.75 20.32
CA LEU A 235 -0.10 -3.11 21.67
C LEU A 235 -1.20 -3.91 22.39
N VAL A 236 -2.45 -3.45 22.34
CA VAL A 236 -3.60 -4.14 22.97
C VAL A 236 -3.77 -5.56 22.41
N LYS A 237 -3.83 -5.69 21.08
CA LYS A 237 -4.06 -6.97 20.41
C LYS A 237 -2.99 -8.02 20.72
N ARG A 238 -1.76 -7.59 21.03
CA ARG A 238 -0.64 -8.49 21.32
C ARG A 238 -0.66 -8.96 22.77
N GLU A 239 -1.13 -8.14 23.71
CA GLU A 239 -1.35 -8.55 25.10
C GLU A 239 -2.40 -9.66 25.16
N GLU A 240 -3.53 -9.49 24.45
CA GLU A 240 -4.58 -10.51 24.33
C GLU A 240 -4.05 -11.86 23.81
N ARG A 241 -3.23 -11.83 22.74
CA ARG A 241 -2.61 -13.04 22.16
C ARG A 241 -1.60 -13.69 23.09
N SER A 242 -0.90 -12.90 23.92
CA SER A 242 0.07 -13.41 24.88
C SER A 242 -0.62 -14.11 26.06
N SER A 243 -1.73 -13.56 26.54
CA SER A 243 -2.58 -14.16 27.57
C SER A 243 -3.21 -15.48 27.08
N ALA A 244 -3.79 -15.49 25.88
CA ALA A 244 -4.38 -16.70 25.30
C ALA A 244 -3.37 -17.85 25.09
N ARG A 245 -2.11 -17.54 24.76
CA ARG A 245 -1.04 -18.54 24.65
C ARG A 245 -0.56 -19.10 26.00
N ASN A 246 -0.71 -18.35 27.07
CA ASN A 246 -0.33 -18.78 28.42
C ASN A 246 -1.44 -19.62 29.09
N GLU A 247 -2.71 -19.44 28.69
CA GLU A 247 -3.84 -20.26 29.16
C GLU A 247 -3.93 -21.64 28.48
N MET A 248 -3.29 -21.80 27.32
CA MET A 248 -3.23 -23.06 26.57
C MET A 248 -1.99 -23.93 26.88
N LYS A 249 -1.13 -23.50 27.81
CA LYS A 249 0.04 -24.26 28.30
C LYS A 249 -0.19 -24.74 29.72
#